data_AF-A0A820ZA91-F1
#
_entry.id   AF-A0A820ZA91-F1
#
_cell.length_a   1.000
_cell.length_b   1.000
_cell.length_c   1.000
_cell.angle_alpha   90.00
_cell.angle_beta   90.00
_cell.angle_gamma   90.00
#
_symmetry.space_group_name_H-M   'P 1'
#
loop_
_entity.id
_entity.type
_entity.pdbx_description
1 polymer ?
#
loop_
_entity_poly.entity_id
_entity_poly.type
_entity_poly.pdbx_seq_one_letter_code
_entity_poly.pdbx_strand_id
1 'polypeptide(L)'
;MAEKTVVQRSSNAVQKEVSLYNELFQDSTSVDKRKNEYKTLVTNYYSVSTDFYEYGWGQSFHFANRFRGETLTESIQRHESYLALKMNL
;
A
#
# COMPACT_ATOMS: atom_id res chain seq x y z
N MET A 1 7.38 19.02 -12.72
CA MET A 1 6.29 18.33 -12.01
C MET A 1 6.79 18.08 -10.60
N ALA A 2 6.04 18.50 -9.58
CA ALA A 2 6.50 18.41 -8.21
C ALA A 2 6.77 16.95 -7.84
N GLU A 3 7.92 16.69 -7.24
CA GLU A 3 8.26 15.44 -6.58
C GLU A 3 7.13 15.14 -5.59
N LYS A 4 6.26 14.18 -5.90
CA LYS A 4 5.33 13.64 -4.91
C LYS A 4 6.22 12.96 -3.88
N THR A 5 6.54 13.67 -2.81
CA THR A 5 7.24 13.08 -1.66
C THR A 5 6.36 11.94 -1.20
N VAL A 6 6.79 10.72 -1.48
CA VAL A 6 6.09 9.53 -1.03
C VAL A 6 6.07 9.64 0.49
N VAL A 7 4.87 9.69 1.08
CA VAL A 7 4.73 9.64 2.54
C VAL A 7 5.03 8.20 2.95
N GLN A 8 6.32 7.85 2.89
CA GLN A 8 6.82 6.56 3.34
C GLN A 8 6.69 6.54 4.86
N ARG A 9 5.88 5.61 5.36
CA ARG A 9 5.72 5.41 6.80
C ARG A 9 7.08 5.08 7.40
N SER A 10 7.38 5.64 8.58
CA SER A 10 8.66 5.36 9.22
C SER A 10 8.80 3.86 9.49
N SER A 11 10.01 3.32 9.27
CA SER A 11 10.30 1.88 9.49
C SER A 11 9.88 1.41 10.89
N ASN A 12 10.05 2.26 11.91
CA ASN A 12 9.63 1.97 13.29
C ASN A 12 8.11 1.82 13.43
N ALA A 13 7.33 2.65 12.73
CA ALA A 13 5.87 2.56 12.77
C ALA A 13 5.37 1.27 12.08
N VAL A 14 5.94 0.94 10.92
CA VAL A 14 5.63 -0.30 10.19
C VAL A 14 5.99 -1.52 11.02
N GLN A 15 7.19 -1.56 11.60
CA GLN A 15 7.64 -2.67 12.47
C GLN A 15 6.73 -2.87 13.68
N LYS A 16 6.25 -1.77 14.29
CA LYS A 16 5.30 -1.84 15.41
C LYS A 16 3.99 -2.50 15.01
N GLU A 17 3.42 -2.11 13.87
CA GLU A 17 2.16 -2.70 13.38
C GLU A 17 2.31 -4.15 12.97
N VAL A 18 3.40 -4.50 12.28
CA VAL A 18 3.73 -5.89 11.94
C VAL A 18 3.84 -6.73 13.21
N SER A 19 4.52 -6.23 14.23
CA SER A 19 4.67 -6.94 15.52
C SER A 19 3.32 -7.17 16.19
N LEU A 20 2.46 -6.13 16.23
CA LEU A 20 1.13 -6.22 16.83
C LEU A 20 0.19 -7.14 16.05
N TYR A 21 0.24 -7.11 14.72
CA TYR A 21 -0.48 -8.06 13.86
C TYR A 21 -0.04 -9.50 14.16
N ASN A 22 1.27 -9.75 14.17
CA ASN A 22 1.83 -11.08 14.43
C ASN A 22 1.44 -11.61 15.82
N GLU A 23 1.49 -10.78 16.87
CA GLU A 23 1.08 -11.16 18.22
C GLU A 23 -0.38 -11.67 18.26
N LEU A 24 -1.28 -10.95 17.59
CA LEU A 24 -2.70 -11.32 17.56
C LEU A 24 -2.97 -12.62 16.78
N PHE A 25 -2.09 -12.98 15.83
CA PHE A 25 -2.16 -14.21 15.04
C PHE A 25 -1.35 -15.39 15.61
N GLN A 26 -0.66 -15.23 16.76
CA GLN A 26 -0.02 -16.37 17.42
C GLN A 26 -1.06 -17.37 17.97
N ASP A 27 -0.74 -18.66 17.91
CA ASP A 27 -1.58 -19.74 18.45
C ASP A 27 -1.81 -19.60 19.97
N SER A 28 -0.86 -18.98 20.68
CA SER A 28 -0.93 -18.69 22.11
C SER A 28 -1.96 -17.62 22.46
N THR A 29 -2.38 -16.79 21.50
CA THR A 29 -3.35 -15.72 21.72
C THR A 29 -4.77 -16.29 21.76
N SER A 30 -5.52 -15.95 22.82
CA SER A 30 -6.90 -16.42 22.99
C SER A 30 -7.84 -15.83 21.95
N VAL A 31 -8.89 -16.59 21.61
CA VAL A 31 -9.96 -16.13 20.72
C VAL A 31 -10.64 -14.87 21.26
N ASP A 32 -10.83 -14.76 22.58
CA ASP A 32 -11.46 -13.60 23.20
C ASP A 32 -10.58 -12.34 23.09
N LYS A 33 -9.26 -12.47 23.25
CA LYS A 33 -8.33 -11.35 23.02
C LYS A 33 -8.40 -10.88 21.55
N ARG A 34 -8.41 -11.81 20.58
CA ARG A 34 -8.58 -11.47 19.16
C ARG A 34 -9.91 -10.77 18.87
N LYS A 35 -11.00 -11.21 19.50
CA LYS A 35 -12.33 -10.58 19.33
C LYS A 35 -12.34 -9.16 19.90
N ASN A 36 -11.78 -8.96 21.08
CA ASN A 36 -11.69 -7.64 21.71
C ASN A 36 -10.81 -6.68 20.89
N GLU A 37 -9.74 -7.19 20.28
CA GLU A 37 -8.80 -6.41 19.46
C GLU A 37 -9.09 -6.48 17.95
N TYR A 38 -10.28 -6.94 17.53
CA TYR A 38 -10.57 -7.22 16.13
C TYR A 38 -10.41 -5.99 15.22
N LYS A 39 -10.77 -4.80 15.73
CA LYS A 39 -10.56 -3.53 15.00
C LYS A 39 -9.08 -3.27 14.73
N THR A 40 -8.24 -3.46 15.75
CA THR A 40 -6.78 -3.31 15.65
C THR A 40 -6.21 -4.30 14.65
N LEU A 41 -6.67 -5.55 14.70
CA LEU A 41 -6.26 -6.62 13.79
C LEU A 41 -6.52 -6.25 12.32
N VAL A 42 -7.75 -5.88 12.00
CA VAL A 42 -8.18 -5.55 10.63
C VAL A 42 -7.47 -4.30 10.13
N THR A 43 -7.31 -3.29 10.99
CA THR A 43 -6.58 -2.06 10.65
C THR A 43 -5.13 -2.37 10.28
N ASN A 44 -4.42 -3.14 11.12
CA ASN A 44 -3.03 -3.50 10.85
C ASN A 44 -2.88 -4.36 9.59
N TYR A 45 -3.80 -5.28 9.33
CA TYR A 45 -3.79 -6.11 8.13
C TYR A 45 -3.82 -5.24 6.86
N TYR A 46 -4.79 -4.34 6.74
CA TYR A 46 -4.90 -3.49 5.54
C TYR A 46 -3.77 -2.47 5.46
N SER A 47 -3.30 -1.96 6.60
CA SER A 47 -2.16 -1.04 6.66
C SER A 47 -0.89 -1.69 6.10
N VAL A 48 -0.47 -2.84 6.64
CA VAL A 48 0.73 -3.56 6.20
C VAL A 48 0.59 -4.08 4.76
N SER A 49 -0.61 -4.54 4.37
CA SER A 49 -0.86 -4.98 2.99
C SER A 49 -0.70 -3.83 1.99
N THR A 50 -1.16 -2.63 2.37
CA THR A 50 -1.02 -1.42 1.55
C THR A 50 0.45 -1.02 1.44
N ASP A 51 1.19 -1.00 2.53
CA ASP A 51 2.63 -0.70 2.52
C ASP A 51 3.40 -1.65 1.60
N PHE A 52 3.08 -2.95 1.66
CA PHE A 52 3.70 -3.95 0.80
C PHE A 52 3.39 -3.71 -0.68
N TYR A 53 2.13 -3.39 -1.00
CA TYR A 53 1.72 -3.07 -2.36
C TYR A 53 2.44 -1.82 -2.88
N GLU A 54 2.46 -0.73 -2.10
CA GLU A 54 3.11 0.52 -2.48
C GLU A 54 4.63 0.37 -2.65
N TYR A 55 5.27 -0.46 -1.82
CA TYR A 55 6.70 -0.79 -1.96
C TYR A 55 7.00 -1.51 -3.27
N GLY A 56 6.14 -2.47 -3.68
CA GLY A 56 6.37 -3.28 -4.88
C GLY A 56 5.95 -2.62 -6.19
N TRP A 57 4.85 -1.87 -6.19
CA TRP A 57 4.15 -1.42 -7.40
C TRP A 57 3.85 0.08 -7.45
N GLY A 58 4.24 0.82 -6.42
CA GLY A 58 4.02 2.26 -6.34
C GLY A 58 2.60 2.63 -5.90
N GLN A 59 2.32 3.93 -5.94
CA GLN A 59 1.12 4.52 -5.30
C GLN A 59 -0.17 4.44 -6.13
N SER A 60 -0.16 3.71 -7.25
CA SER A 60 -1.32 3.57 -8.13
C SER A 60 -1.86 2.15 -8.07
N PHE A 61 -3.18 2.03 -7.90
CA PHE A 61 -3.88 0.75 -7.94
C PHE A 61 -4.18 0.26 -9.37
N HIS A 62 -3.63 0.93 -10.37
CA HIS A 62 -3.72 0.54 -11.78
C HIS A 62 -2.34 0.53 -12.40
N PHE A 63 -2.21 -0.24 -13.49
CA PHE A 63 -0.96 -0.42 -14.21
C PHE A 63 -1.02 0.19 -15.60
N ALA A 64 0.15 0.34 -16.20
CA ALA A 64 0.31 0.71 -17.59
C ALA A 64 1.40 -0.15 -18.23
N ASN A 65 1.22 -0.45 -19.52
CA ASN A 65 2.27 -1.08 -20.31
C ASN A 65 3.49 -0.16 -20.35
N ARG A 66 4.69 -0.68 -20.06
CA ARG A 66 5.93 0.09 -20.12
C ARG A 66 6.58 0.01 -21.48
N PHE A 67 6.95 1.15 -22.05
CA PHE A 67 7.73 1.23 -23.27
C PHE A 67 9.23 1.26 -22.99
N ARG A 68 10.05 1.00 -24.03
CA ARG A 68 11.50 1.01 -23.90
C ARG A 68 11.98 2.41 -23.47
N GLY A 69 12.76 2.45 -22.39
CA GLY A 69 13.27 3.70 -21.82
C GLY A 69 12.33 4.36 -20.81
N GLU A 70 11.15 3.79 -20.56
CA GLU A 70 10.14 4.34 -19.63
C GLU A 70 10.27 3.72 -18.23
N THR A 71 10.27 4.58 -17.20
CA THR A 71 10.10 4.18 -15.80
C THR A 71 8.66 3.72 -15.52
N LEU A 72 8.43 3.05 -14.38
CA LEU A 72 7.08 2.68 -13.97
C LEU A 72 6.18 3.93 -13.82
N THR A 73 6.69 4.96 -13.14
CA THR A 73 5.98 6.23 -12.93
C THR A 73 5.60 6.90 -14.24
N GLU A 74 6.52 6.99 -15.21
CA GLU A 74 6.23 7.59 -16.52
C GLU A 74 5.16 6.80 -17.28
N SER A 75 5.18 5.45 -17.20
CA SER A 75 4.18 4.62 -17.87
C SER A 75 2.77 4.84 -17.33
N ILE A 76 2.64 4.96 -16.01
CA ILE A 76 1.37 5.26 -15.34
C ILE A 76 0.89 6.64 -15.77
N GLN A 77 1.76 7.65 -15.69
CA GLN A 77 1.40 9.02 -16.06
C GLN A 77 0.93 9.14 -17.52
N ARG A 78 1.59 8.45 -18.45
CA ARG A 78 1.15 8.41 -19.86
C ARG A 78 -0.23 7.78 -19.99
N HIS A 79 -0.50 6.70 -19.25
CA HIS A 79 -1.80 6.04 -19.28
C HIS A 79 -2.90 6.93 -18.69
N GLU A 80 -2.65 7.59 -17.56
CA GLU A 80 -3.58 8.55 -16.95
C GLU A 80 -3.88 9.72 -17.89
N SER A 81 -2.84 10.25 -18.57
CA SER A 81 -3.01 11.32 -19.56
C SER A 81 -3.87 10.89 -20.75
N TYR A 82 -3.71 9.64 -21.21
CA TYR A 82 -4.56 9.07 -22.25
C TYR A 82 -6.01 8.91 -21.79
N LEU A 83 -6.25 8.44 -20.56
CA LEU A 83 -7.59 8.33 -20.00
C LEU A 83 -8.28 9.69 -19.87
N ALA A 84 -7.58 10.71 -19.37
CA ALA A 84 -8.11 12.08 -19.30
C ALA A 84 -8.56 12.59 -20.68
N LEU A 85 -7.73 12.41 -21.71
CA LEU A 85 -8.08 12.74 -23.09
C LEU A 85 -9.35 11.99 -23.57
N LYS A 86 -9.50 10.71 -23.22
CA LYS A 86 -10.68 9.90 -23.59
C LYS A 86 -11.94 10.29 -22.82
N MET A 87 -11.78 10.85 -21.63
CA MET A 87 -12.86 11.37 -20.80
C MET A 87 -13.17 12.84 -21.11
N ASN A 88 -12.45 13.46 -22.05
CA ASN A 88 -12.58 14.87 -22.43
C ASN A 88 -12.36 15.82 -21.23
N LEU A 89 -11.32 15.54 -20.45
CA LEU A 89 -10.83 16.31 -19.30
C LEU A 89 -9.56 17.10 -19.63
#